data_AF-A0A6A4LAE0-F1
#
_entry.id   AF-A0A6A4LAE0-F1
#
_cell.length_a   1.000
_cell.length_b   1.000
_cell.length_c   1.000
_cell.angle_alpha   90.00
_cell.angle_beta   90.00
_cell.angle_gamma   90.00
#
_symmetry.space_group_name_H-M   'P 1'
#
loop_
_entity.id
_entity.type
_entity.pdbx_description
1 polymer ?
#
loop_
_entity_poly.entity_id
_entity_poly.type
_entity_poly.pdbx_seq_one_letter_code
_entity_poly.pdbx_strand_id
1 'polypeptide(L)'
;MSKGSSNYIGRLRGPRRLNCTMDAIPASAIEPGGVAPTQIDFPLSKVDSLPQVPFSPSKSSRLEKFLSLPSTDQRRGALVLKNKAPRWHEQLQCWCLNFHGRVTVASVKNFQLVASAESGQAGPEHEKVILQFGKVGKDVFTMDYRYPLSAFQAFAICLSSFDTKIACE
;
A
#
# COMPACT_ATOMS: atom_id res chain seq x y z
N MET A 1 24.18 26.45 3.86
CA MET A 1 24.09 25.25 4.72
C MET A 1 22.67 24.70 4.60
N SER A 2 22.52 23.50 4.03
CA SER A 2 21.25 22.90 3.61
C SER A 2 20.39 22.52 4.81
N LYS A 3 19.17 23.04 4.91
CA LYS A 3 18.20 22.70 5.98
C LYS A 3 17.55 21.37 5.63
N GLY A 4 17.93 20.31 6.34
CA GLY A 4 17.35 18.98 6.23
C GLY A 4 15.87 18.97 6.61
N SER A 5 15.05 18.42 5.73
CA SER A 5 13.59 18.36 5.84
C SER A 5 13.13 17.37 6.89
N SER A 6 12.72 17.87 8.05
CA SER A 6 12.06 17.06 9.08
C SER A 6 10.55 17.00 8.82
N ASN A 7 10.01 15.79 8.75
CA ASN A 7 8.60 15.51 8.50
C ASN A 7 7.81 15.58 9.83
N TYR A 8 7.36 16.78 10.20
CA TYR A 8 6.60 17.00 11.44
C TYR A 8 5.18 16.44 11.35
N ILE A 9 4.78 15.64 12.34
CA ILE A 9 3.37 15.25 12.56
C ILE A 9 2.72 16.38 13.38
N GLY A 10 1.88 17.20 12.74
CA GLY A 10 1.24 18.37 13.35
C GLY A 10 0.25 18.05 14.47
N ARG A 11 0.08 19.00 15.41
CA ARG A 11 -0.57 18.85 16.73
C ARG A 11 -2.11 18.97 16.75
N LEU A 12 -2.79 19.14 15.61
CA LEU A 12 -4.23 19.53 15.59
C LEU A 12 -5.20 18.52 14.94
N ARG A 13 -4.71 17.56 14.16
CA ARG A 13 -5.48 16.38 13.71
C ARG A 13 -4.53 15.20 13.81
N GLY A 14 -4.94 14.15 14.53
CA GLY A 14 -4.12 12.94 14.66
C GLY A 14 -3.69 12.41 13.29
N PRO A 15 -2.50 11.79 13.18
CA PRO A 15 -2.01 11.26 11.91
C PRO A 15 -3.06 10.34 11.27
N ARG A 16 -3.31 10.53 9.96
CA ARG A 16 -4.28 9.75 9.19
C ARG A 16 -3.97 8.27 9.37
N ARG A 17 -4.95 7.51 9.86
CA ARG A 17 -4.87 6.05 9.97
C ARG A 17 -5.32 5.43 8.64
N LEU A 18 -4.39 4.78 7.96
CA LEU A 18 -4.58 3.91 6.81
C LEU A 18 -4.56 2.46 7.30
N ASN A 19 -5.64 1.75 7.00
CA ASN A 19 -5.78 0.32 7.19
C ASN A 19 -6.26 -0.25 5.84
N CYS A 20 -5.45 -1.10 5.24
CA CYS A 20 -5.71 -1.68 3.92
C CYS A 20 -5.81 -3.20 4.06
N THR A 21 -6.99 -3.74 3.81
CA THR A 21 -7.22 -5.18 3.73
C THR A 21 -7.05 -5.61 2.27
N MET A 22 -6.15 -6.56 2.03
CA MET A 22 -5.88 -7.12 0.71
C MET A 22 -6.51 -8.51 0.60
N ASP A 23 -7.80 -8.58 0.26
CA ASP A 23 -8.55 -9.85 0.24
C ASP A 23 -7.97 -10.89 -0.72
N ALA A 24 -7.34 -10.42 -1.80
CA ALA A 24 -6.70 -11.28 -2.80
C ALA A 24 -5.29 -11.75 -2.40
N ILE A 25 -4.72 -11.28 -1.29
CA ILE A 25 -3.38 -11.66 -0.82
C ILE A 25 -3.52 -12.29 0.57
N PRO A 26 -3.20 -13.59 0.74
CA PRO A 26 -3.24 -14.20 2.05
C PRO A 26 -2.13 -13.63 2.95
N ALA A 27 -2.37 -13.53 4.26
CA ALA A 27 -1.37 -13.10 5.24
C ALA A 27 -0.11 -13.98 5.20
N SER A 28 -0.23 -15.27 4.85
CA SER A 28 0.94 -16.15 4.70
C SER A 28 1.88 -15.74 3.57
N ALA A 29 1.50 -14.83 2.68
CA ALA A 29 2.36 -14.38 1.59
C ALA A 29 3.63 -13.69 2.11
N ILE A 30 3.62 -13.05 3.29
CA ILE A 30 4.79 -12.37 3.84
C ILE A 30 5.76 -13.30 4.60
N GLU A 31 5.36 -14.54 4.85
CA GLU A 31 6.20 -15.53 5.54
C GLU A 31 7.27 -16.10 4.61
N PRO A 32 8.38 -16.67 5.14
CA PRO A 32 9.40 -17.31 4.32
C PRO A 32 8.81 -18.41 3.42
N GLY A 33 8.98 -18.27 2.10
CA GLY A 33 8.41 -19.18 1.11
C GLY A 33 6.92 -18.95 0.79
N GLY A 34 6.30 -17.92 1.36
CA GLY A 34 4.95 -17.50 1.03
C GLY A 34 4.84 -16.98 -0.40
N VAL A 35 3.72 -17.28 -1.06
CA VAL A 35 3.43 -16.86 -2.44
C VAL A 35 2.13 -16.05 -2.49
N ALA A 36 2.17 -14.90 -3.15
CA ALA A 36 1.02 -14.05 -3.41
C ALA A 36 0.38 -14.46 -4.75
N PRO A 37 -0.95 -14.44 -4.88
CA PRO A 37 -1.65 -14.64 -6.14
C PRO A 37 -1.44 -13.45 -7.09
N THR A 38 -0.23 -13.23 -7.57
CA THR A 38 0.01 -12.28 -8.66
C THR A 38 -0.29 -12.98 -9.97
N GLN A 39 -1.29 -12.49 -10.73
CA GLN A 39 -1.46 -12.89 -12.14
C GLN A 39 -0.24 -12.37 -12.91
N ILE A 40 0.71 -13.25 -13.18
CA ILE A 40 1.89 -12.96 -14.02
C ILE A 40 1.63 -13.34 -15.48
N ASP A 41 0.56 -14.10 -15.74
CA ASP A 41 0.19 -14.57 -17.07
C ASP A 41 -0.89 -13.66 -17.65
N PHE A 42 -0.46 -12.57 -18.29
CA PHE A 42 -1.19 -12.13 -19.47
C PHE A 42 -0.99 -13.23 -20.51
N PRO A 43 -2.04 -13.84 -21.09
CA PRO A 43 -1.85 -14.80 -22.15
C PRO A 43 -1.06 -14.15 -23.28
N LEU A 44 0.24 -14.45 -23.36
CA LEU A 44 1.11 -14.06 -24.45
C LEU A 44 0.76 -14.96 -25.63
N SER A 45 -0.36 -14.70 -26.27
CA SER A 45 -0.69 -15.30 -27.56
C SER A 45 -1.02 -14.20 -28.56
N LYS A 46 -0.09 -14.03 -29.50
CA LYS A 46 -0.13 -13.22 -30.74
C LYS A 46 0.01 -11.70 -30.59
N VAL A 47 1.28 -11.29 -30.71
CA VAL A 47 1.63 -10.09 -31.47
C VAL A 47 1.29 -10.40 -32.93
N ASP A 48 0.12 -9.94 -33.37
CA ASP A 48 -0.16 -9.48 -34.73
C ASP A 48 -1.66 -9.20 -34.80
N SER A 49 -2.01 -7.95 -34.46
CA SER A 49 -3.22 -7.19 -34.83
C SER A 49 -3.54 -6.21 -33.70
N LEU A 50 -3.32 -4.92 -33.93
CA LEU A 50 -3.90 -3.86 -33.12
C LEU A 50 -5.43 -4.05 -33.08
N PRO A 51 -6.10 -4.06 -31.91
CA PRO A 51 -7.54 -3.88 -31.88
C PRO A 51 -7.83 -2.39 -31.67
N GLN A 52 -8.51 -1.79 -32.65
CA GLN A 52 -9.31 -0.59 -32.45
C GLN A 52 -10.12 -0.71 -31.15
N VAL A 53 -10.08 0.33 -30.34
CA VAL A 53 -11.02 0.52 -29.22
C VAL A 53 -12.46 0.48 -29.74
N PRO A 54 -13.32 -0.47 -29.31
CA PRO A 54 -14.75 -0.32 -29.43
C PRO A 54 -15.27 0.25 -28.12
N PHE A 55 -15.45 1.56 -28.09
CA PHE A 55 -16.42 2.17 -27.19
C PHE A 55 -17.79 1.57 -27.52
N SER A 56 -18.38 0.78 -26.62
CA SER A 56 -19.84 0.71 -26.47
C SER A 56 -20.28 0.08 -25.14
N PRO A 57 -21.32 0.63 -24.50
CA PRO A 57 -21.78 0.23 -23.18
C PRO A 57 -22.76 -0.93 -23.28
N SER A 58 -22.61 -1.97 -22.46
CA SER A 58 -23.76 -2.80 -22.08
C SER A 58 -23.51 -3.67 -20.85
N LYS A 59 -24.61 -3.81 -20.11
CA LYS A 59 -24.76 -4.30 -18.75
C LYS A 59 -24.63 -5.83 -18.66
N SER A 60 -24.29 -6.28 -17.44
CA SER A 60 -24.75 -7.51 -16.77
C SER A 60 -23.99 -8.84 -16.97
N SER A 61 -23.73 -9.47 -15.82
CA SER A 61 -23.67 -10.93 -15.55
C SER A 61 -22.35 -11.71 -15.58
N ARG A 62 -21.18 -11.07 -15.52
CA ARG A 62 -19.88 -11.79 -15.42
C ARG A 62 -19.15 -11.70 -14.07
N LEU A 63 -19.86 -11.40 -12.98
CA LEU A 63 -19.27 -11.32 -11.63
C LEU A 63 -19.56 -12.52 -10.71
N GLU A 64 -20.44 -13.45 -11.09
CA GLU A 64 -20.83 -14.55 -10.18
C GLU A 64 -19.93 -15.81 -10.28
N LYS A 65 -19.11 -15.95 -11.33
CA LYS A 65 -18.38 -17.21 -11.60
C LYS A 65 -16.90 -17.23 -11.18
N PHE A 66 -16.51 -16.33 -10.28
CA PHE A 66 -15.18 -16.37 -9.63
C PHE A 66 -15.24 -16.64 -8.12
N LEU A 67 -16.45 -16.78 -7.54
CA LEU A 67 -16.64 -17.00 -6.10
C LEU A 67 -16.80 -18.48 -5.71
N SER A 68 -16.72 -19.42 -6.65
CA SER A 68 -16.89 -20.86 -6.37
C SER A 68 -15.66 -21.66 -6.78
N LEU A 69 -14.54 -21.41 -6.09
CA LEU A 69 -13.47 -22.39 -5.97
C LEU A 69 -13.54 -23.01 -4.55
N PRO A 70 -13.34 -24.32 -4.39
CA PRO A 70 -13.65 -25.02 -3.15
C PRO A 70 -12.82 -24.47 -2.00
N SER A 71 -13.48 -24.28 -0.86
CA SER A 71 -12.92 -23.97 0.44
C SER A 71 -11.78 -24.93 0.82
N THR A 72 -10.55 -24.60 0.43
CA THR A 72 -9.34 -25.10 1.06
C THR A 72 -8.83 -24.01 2.00
N ASP A 73 -9.24 -24.16 3.26
CA ASP A 73 -8.67 -23.55 4.47
C ASP A 73 -8.88 -22.04 4.70
N GLN A 74 -10.01 -21.68 5.32
CA GLN A 74 -10.26 -20.39 5.99
C GLN A 74 -9.33 -20.14 7.22
N ARG A 75 -8.07 -20.59 7.20
CA ARG A 75 -7.12 -20.41 8.32
C ARG A 75 -5.96 -19.46 8.02
N ARG A 76 -5.98 -18.77 6.88
CA ARG A 76 -4.96 -17.77 6.55
C ARG A 76 -5.66 -16.48 6.14
N GLY A 77 -6.01 -15.66 7.13
CA GLY A 77 -6.72 -14.39 6.91
C GLY A 77 -6.07 -13.50 5.86
N ALA A 78 -6.84 -12.55 5.31
CA ALA A 78 -6.33 -11.59 4.35
C ALA A 78 -5.14 -10.79 4.90
N LEU A 79 -4.21 -10.39 4.03
CA LEU A 79 -3.12 -9.51 4.41
C LEU A 79 -3.67 -8.13 4.79
N VAL A 80 -3.46 -7.74 6.05
CA VAL A 80 -3.81 -6.41 6.54
C VAL A 80 -2.55 -5.56 6.63
N LEU A 81 -2.56 -4.40 5.98
CA LEU A 81 -1.49 -3.41 6.04
C LEU A 81 -1.93 -2.20 6.85
N LYS A 82 -1.10 -1.74 7.77
CA LYS A 82 -1.35 -0.56 8.60
C LYS A 82 -0.19 0.42 8.57
N ASN A 83 -0.45 1.67 8.94
CA ASN A 83 0.65 2.63 9.13
C ASN A 83 1.67 2.09 10.14
N LYS A 84 2.95 2.21 9.78
CA LYS A 84 4.04 2.07 10.72
C LYS A 84 3.94 3.13 11.80
N ALA A 85 4.09 2.73 13.06
CA ALA A 85 4.16 3.68 14.17
C ALA A 85 5.40 4.59 14.00
N PRO A 86 5.28 5.91 14.20
CA PRO A 86 6.43 6.80 14.15
C PRO A 86 7.38 6.48 15.31
N ARG A 87 8.68 6.70 15.10
CA ARG A 87 9.70 6.58 16.13
C ARG A 87 10.01 7.96 16.70
N TRP A 88 10.25 8.02 18.00
CA TRP A 88 10.79 9.23 18.63
C TRP A 88 12.18 9.51 18.11
N HIS A 89 12.44 10.76 17.72
CA HIS A 89 13.76 11.21 17.31
C HIS A 89 14.28 12.23 18.33
N GLU A 90 15.23 11.81 19.17
CA GLU A 90 15.71 12.62 20.30
C GLU A 90 16.28 13.98 19.86
N GLN A 91 17.16 14.02 18.86
CA GLN A 91 17.78 15.30 18.44
C GLN A 91 16.76 16.32 17.88
N LEU A 92 15.68 15.85 17.26
CA LEU A 92 14.66 16.70 16.64
C LEU A 92 13.44 16.90 17.55
N GLN A 93 13.39 16.20 18.69
CA GLN A 93 12.30 16.20 19.67
C GLN A 93 10.92 16.03 19.00
N CYS A 94 10.82 15.08 18.06
CA CYS A 94 9.58 14.83 17.33
C CYS A 94 9.38 13.35 17.02
N TRP A 95 8.11 12.99 16.79
CA TRP A 95 7.73 11.69 16.24
C TRP A 95 7.86 11.72 14.72
N CYS A 96 8.71 10.86 14.16
CA CYS A 96 8.94 10.80 12.72
C CYS A 96 9.10 9.37 12.22
N LEU A 97 8.88 9.18 10.92
CA LEU A 97 9.25 7.96 10.20
C LEU A 97 10.61 8.16 9.52
N ASN A 98 11.41 7.11 9.46
CA ASN A 98 12.67 7.11 8.74
C ASN A 98 12.44 6.70 7.28
N PHE A 99 12.53 7.65 6.36
CA PHE A 99 12.37 7.43 4.93
C PHE A 99 13.71 7.24 4.19
N HIS A 100 14.84 7.17 4.90
CA HIS A 100 16.17 6.96 4.32
C HIS A 100 16.50 7.92 3.16
N GLY A 101 16.08 9.19 3.29
CA GLY A 101 16.30 10.22 2.27
C GLY A 101 15.36 10.15 1.05
N ARG A 102 14.47 9.16 0.95
CA ARG A 102 13.49 9.02 -0.14
C ARG A 102 12.37 10.05 -0.08
N VAL A 103 12.14 10.65 1.08
CA VAL A 103 11.11 11.66 1.32
C VAL A 103 11.77 12.89 1.92
N THR A 104 11.63 14.02 1.22
CA THR A 104 12.36 15.26 1.50
C THR A 104 11.44 16.46 1.71
N VAL A 105 10.11 16.28 1.68
CA VAL A 105 9.17 17.38 1.91
C VAL A 105 8.10 16.92 2.89
N ALA A 106 7.89 17.69 3.97
CA ALA A 106 6.84 17.44 4.95
C ALA A 106 5.44 17.44 4.30
N SER A 107 4.68 16.39 4.55
CA SER A 107 3.33 16.21 4.01
C SER A 107 2.55 15.17 4.82
N VAL A 108 1.24 15.37 4.94
CA VAL A 108 0.31 14.36 5.50
C VAL A 108 0.18 13.11 4.63
N LYS A 109 0.74 13.14 3.42
CA LYS A 109 0.82 11.99 2.50
C LYS A 109 2.08 11.15 2.73
N ASN A 110 2.96 11.53 3.64
CA ASN A 110 4.17 10.75 3.91
C ASN A 110 3.81 9.61 4.86
N PHE A 111 3.89 8.37 4.37
CA PHE A 111 3.55 7.21 5.17
C PHE A 111 4.38 5.98 4.79
N GLN A 112 4.49 5.07 5.75
CA GLN A 112 4.97 3.71 5.56
C GLN A 112 3.88 2.75 6.01
N LEU A 113 3.64 1.70 5.23
CA LEU A 113 2.76 0.59 5.60
C LEU A 113 3.58 -0.66 5.92
N VAL A 114 3.14 -1.36 6.95
CA VAL A 114 3.69 -2.63 7.43
C VAL A 114 2.55 -3.64 7.61
N ALA A 115 2.86 -4.93 7.56
CA ALA A 115 1.86 -5.96 7.84
C ALA A 115 1.39 -5.90 9.30
N SER A 116 0.09 -6.12 9.51
CA SER A 116 -0.46 -6.16 10.85
C SER A 116 -0.25 -7.54 11.49
N ALA A 117 0.23 -7.56 12.73
CA ALA A 117 0.48 -8.78 13.51
C ALA A 117 -0.79 -9.49 14.03
N GLU A 118 -1.96 -9.09 13.56
CA GLU A 118 -3.28 -9.61 14.00
C GLU A 118 -3.45 -11.11 13.69
N SER A 119 -2.62 -11.66 12.81
CA SER A 119 -2.64 -13.06 12.38
C SER A 119 -1.78 -14.02 13.23
N GLY A 120 -1.27 -13.58 14.38
CA GLY A 120 -0.81 -14.48 15.45
C GLY A 120 0.68 -14.81 15.50
N GLN A 121 1.54 -14.20 14.68
CA GLN A 121 2.99 -14.34 14.80
C GLN A 121 3.68 -12.99 14.60
N ALA A 122 4.02 -12.30 15.69
CA ALA A 122 4.79 -11.07 15.65
C ALA A 122 6.27 -11.38 15.35
N GLY A 123 6.56 -11.81 14.12
CA GLY A 123 7.92 -11.96 13.62
C GLY A 123 8.50 -10.63 13.11
N PRO A 124 9.83 -10.53 12.93
CA PRO A 124 10.49 -9.33 12.41
C PRO A 124 9.98 -8.91 11.01
N GLU A 125 9.38 -9.82 10.24
CA GLU A 125 8.74 -9.50 8.95
C GLU A 125 7.57 -8.52 9.09
N HIS A 126 6.91 -8.42 10.25
CA HIS A 126 5.78 -7.52 10.48
C HIS A 126 6.20 -6.05 10.69
N GLU A 127 7.49 -5.76 10.89
CA GLU A 127 8.01 -4.39 10.97
C GLU A 127 8.60 -3.89 9.64
N LYS A 128 8.71 -4.80 8.67
CA LYS A 128 9.23 -4.54 7.34
C LYS A 128 8.28 -3.64 6.57
N VAL A 129 8.83 -2.55 6.06
CA VAL A 129 8.05 -1.61 5.24
C VAL A 129 7.74 -2.26 3.89
N ILE A 130 6.45 -2.49 3.65
CA ILE A 130 5.92 -3.09 2.42
C ILE A 130 5.60 -2.00 1.39
N LEU A 131 5.11 -0.84 1.84
CA LEU A 131 4.86 0.32 0.99
C LEU A 131 5.37 1.59 1.69
N GLN A 132 6.18 2.36 0.99
CA GLN A 132 6.64 3.68 1.40
C GLN A 132 6.22 4.70 0.35
N PHE A 133 5.53 5.75 0.80
CA PHE A 133 5.11 6.84 -0.07
C PHE A 133 5.43 8.17 0.60
N GLY A 134 5.88 9.15 -0.18
CA GLY A 134 6.03 10.49 0.34
C GLY A 134 6.46 11.54 -0.67
N LYS A 135 6.38 12.79 -0.23
CA LYS A 135 6.58 13.98 -1.06
C LYS A 135 8.06 14.33 -1.19
N VAL A 136 8.48 14.70 -2.40
CA VAL A 136 9.83 15.17 -2.70
C VAL A 136 9.86 16.51 -3.45
N GLY A 137 8.74 16.95 -4.00
CA GLY A 137 8.58 18.24 -4.69
C GLY A 137 7.12 18.70 -4.69
N LYS A 138 6.80 19.82 -5.35
CA LYS A 138 5.45 20.42 -5.35
C LYS A 138 4.35 19.40 -5.65
N ASP A 139 4.52 18.67 -6.76
CA ASP A 139 3.60 17.67 -7.29
C ASP A 139 4.33 16.35 -7.61
N VAL A 140 5.43 16.09 -6.89
CA VAL A 140 6.32 14.95 -7.12
C VAL A 140 6.44 14.14 -5.84
N PHE A 141 6.23 12.82 -5.98
CA PHE A 141 6.22 11.87 -4.89
C PHE A 141 7.07 10.65 -5.25
N THR A 142 7.64 10.00 -4.24
CA THR A 142 8.31 8.71 -4.35
C THR A 142 7.39 7.60 -3.86
N MET A 143 7.44 6.44 -4.53
CA MET A 143 6.69 5.24 -4.17
C MET A 143 7.63 4.04 -4.24
N ASP A 144 7.97 3.49 -3.08
CA ASP A 144 8.75 2.27 -2.96
C ASP A 144 7.82 1.17 -2.45
N TYR A 145 7.66 0.09 -3.20
CA TYR A 145 6.82 -1.03 -2.82
C TYR A 145 7.64 -2.33 -2.83
N ARG A 146 7.22 -3.29 -2.02
CA ARG A 146 7.80 -4.61 -1.95
C ARG A 146 6.72 -5.65 -2.11
N TYR A 147 7.15 -6.84 -2.48
CA TYR A 147 6.36 -8.05 -2.35
C TYR A 147 5.70 -8.10 -0.95
N PRO A 148 4.42 -8.44 -0.82
CA PRO A 148 3.55 -9.07 -1.84
C PRO A 148 2.74 -8.11 -2.71
N LEU A 149 2.96 -6.79 -2.62
CA LEU A 149 2.22 -5.85 -3.45
C LEU A 149 2.74 -5.82 -4.89
N SER A 150 1.80 -5.74 -5.84
CA SER A 150 2.07 -5.29 -7.19
C SER A 150 2.17 -3.76 -7.27
N ALA A 151 2.80 -3.24 -8.33
CA ALA A 151 2.83 -1.81 -8.61
C ALA A 151 1.43 -1.19 -8.68
N PHE A 152 0.47 -1.89 -9.28
CA PHE A 152 -0.91 -1.41 -9.41
C PHE A 152 -1.60 -1.28 -8.05
N GLN A 153 -1.50 -2.30 -7.19
CA GLN A 153 -2.07 -2.27 -5.84
C GLN A 153 -1.42 -1.16 -5.00
N ALA A 154 -0.09 -1.07 -5.03
CA ALA A 154 0.65 -0.02 -4.33
C ALA A 154 0.21 1.39 -4.79
N PHE A 155 0.10 1.60 -6.10
CA PHE A 155 -0.33 2.86 -6.68
C PHE A 155 -1.76 3.22 -6.28
N ALA A 156 -2.70 2.27 -6.34
CA ALA A 156 -4.09 2.48 -5.92
C ALA A 156 -4.19 2.90 -4.44
N ILE A 157 -3.41 2.25 -3.55
CA ILE A 157 -3.32 2.65 -2.14
C ILE A 157 -2.79 4.09 -2.01
N CYS A 158 -1.73 4.44 -2.74
CA CYS A 158 -1.17 5.79 -2.73
C CYS A 158 -2.19 6.85 -3.20
N LEU A 159 -2.96 6.57 -4.27
CA LEU A 159 -4.01 7.47 -4.74
C LEU A 159 -5.08 7.72 -3.67
N SER A 160 -5.48 6.70 -2.91
CA SER A 160 -6.45 6.86 -1.81
C SER A 160 -5.98 7.86 -0.74
N SER A 161 -4.66 8.05 -0.61
CA SER A 161 -4.10 9.01 0.35
C SER A 161 -4.38 10.45 -0.04
N PHE A 162 -4.57 10.76 -1.33
CA PHE A 162 -4.83 12.10 -1.82
C PHE A 162 -6.20 12.63 -1.42
N ASP A 163 -7.15 11.72 -1.24
CA ASP A 163 -8.52 12.04 -0.91
C ASP A 163 -8.61 12.80 0.43
N THR A 164 -9.01 14.06 0.36
CA THR A 164 -9.41 14.85 1.52
C THR A 164 -10.84 14.46 1.85
N LYS A 165 -11.10 13.97 3.07
CA LYS A 165 -12.48 13.93 3.57
C LYS A 165 -13.11 15.29 3.31
N ILE A 166 -14.10 15.35 2.43
CA ILE A 166 -15.01 16.49 2.29
C ILE A 166 -15.91 16.45 3.53
N ALA A 167 -15.37 16.79 4.69
CA ALA A 167 -16.14 16.94 5.92
C ALA A 167 -15.39 17.81 6.93
N CYS A 168 -16.10 18.86 7.36
CA CYS A 168 -15.77 19.90 8.34
C CYS A 168 -15.04 21.13 7.77
N GLU A 169 -15.83 21.99 7.11
CA GLU A 169 -15.96 23.40 7.58
C GLU A 169 -16.25 23.45 9.09
#